data_AF-A0A4R4ID72-F1
#
_entry.id   AF-A0A4R4ID72-F1
#
_cell.length_a   1.000
_cell.length_b   1.000
_cell.length_c   1.000
_cell.angle_alpha   90.00
_cell.angle_beta   90.00
_cell.angle_gamma   90.00
#
_symmetry.space_group_name_H-M   'P 1'
#
loop_
_entity.id
_entity.type
_entity.pdbx_description
1 polymer ?
#
loop_
_entity_poly.entity_id
_entity_poly.type
_entity_poly.pdbx_seq_one_letter_code
_entity_poly.pdbx_strand_id
1 'polypeptide(L)'
;MGRHTYKILAALLLLAGGSTYLWVWQEDGSNRPAPSQAVSVESEQSSDASGIAEQPGGLAHHWEATRASGDVDAIVLAFKQANDCLLYHAAVNGMRSMLEDGRRGDLANETVETLRMMDTESARYAFVVERLERFCKGSDKRQLARVLSNALFEAAVRGNPDAQTCFLLMGPTPWLGSRLITEEAAEIERHIRHTSGFTQQALQRADPRVSVQALHRYVNTPNGHASWTDTVPMPDPVLTWRGARLAALRALPEQRADVESLLALFVKTGALSPADIQSADRWAQDTFERRFRGEGAINVSSSVPCYSLPELAP
;
A
#
# COMPACT_ATOMS: atom_id res chain seq x y z
N MET A 1 -24.66 -53.82 1.63
CA MET A 1 -23.52 -54.74 1.45
C MET A 1 -22.38 -53.96 0.81
N GLY A 2 -21.14 -54.13 1.27
CA GLY A 2 -19.96 -53.50 0.67
C GLY A 2 -19.22 -52.50 1.57
N ARG A 3 -18.74 -52.94 2.73
CA ARG A 3 -17.66 -52.28 3.47
C ARG A 3 -16.33 -52.61 2.76
N HIS A 4 -15.54 -51.61 2.38
CA HIS A 4 -14.11 -51.81 2.12
C HIS A 4 -13.29 -50.99 3.11
N THR A 5 -12.84 -51.73 4.11
CA THR A 5 -11.71 -51.44 4.99
C THR A 5 -10.41 -51.48 4.21
N TYR A 6 -9.55 -50.47 4.38
CA TYR A 6 -8.11 -50.65 4.30
C TYR A 6 -7.48 -50.18 5.60
N LYS A 7 -6.61 -51.03 6.10
CA LYS A 7 -5.93 -51.05 7.38
C LYS A 7 -4.45 -51.27 7.05
N ILE A 8 -3.56 -50.69 7.86
CA ILE A 8 -2.14 -51.07 8.04
C ILE A 8 -1.22 -50.46 6.94
N LEU A 9 -0.08 -49.81 7.20
CA LEU A 9 1.02 -50.07 8.15
C LEU A 9 1.64 -48.77 8.70
N ALA A 10 1.93 -48.79 9.99
CA ALA A 10 2.95 -47.97 10.63
C ALA A 10 4.23 -48.81 10.80
N ALA A 11 5.41 -48.15 10.79
CA ALA A 11 6.56 -48.37 11.68
C ALA A 11 7.95 -48.26 11.01
N LEU A 12 8.88 -47.79 11.86
CA LEU A 12 10.36 -47.80 11.88
C LEU A 12 11.04 -46.45 11.53
N LEU A 13 11.58 -45.70 12.52
CA LEU A 13 12.83 -45.89 13.32
C LEU A 13 14.08 -45.80 12.40
N LEU A 14 15.17 -45.05 12.65
CA LEU A 14 15.78 -44.42 13.82
C LEU A 14 16.85 -43.38 13.36
N LEU A 15 16.93 -42.28 14.11
CA LEU A 15 18.09 -41.56 14.68
C LEU A 15 19.48 -41.43 13.98
N ALA A 16 19.93 -40.17 14.05
CA ALA A 16 21.24 -39.67 14.53
C ALA A 16 22.37 -39.35 13.54
N GLY A 17 22.89 -38.12 13.72
CA GLY A 17 24.07 -37.52 13.08
C GLY A 17 23.75 -36.03 12.83
N GLY A 18 24.08 -35.06 13.68
CA GLY A 18 25.35 -34.86 14.37
C GLY A 18 26.19 -33.88 13.55
N SER A 19 26.08 -32.57 13.81
CA SER A 19 27.13 -31.58 13.53
C SER A 19 26.78 -30.24 14.15
N THR A 20 27.36 -30.03 15.33
CA THR A 20 27.63 -28.73 15.93
C THR A 20 28.66 -27.98 15.09
N TYR A 21 28.35 -26.76 14.66
CA TYR A 21 29.37 -25.75 14.37
C TYR A 21 29.13 -24.53 15.26
N LEU A 22 29.90 -24.49 16.34
CA LEU A 22 30.28 -23.27 17.03
C LEU A 22 31.13 -22.44 16.07
N TRP A 23 30.75 -21.19 15.83
CA TRP A 23 31.69 -20.15 15.42
C TRP A 23 31.74 -19.08 16.49
N VAL A 24 32.79 -19.21 17.29
CA VAL A 24 33.39 -18.21 18.15
C VAL A 24 33.96 -17.10 17.25
N TRP A 25 33.62 -15.85 17.55
CA TRP A 25 34.41 -14.69 17.16
C TRP A 25 34.57 -13.82 18.41
N GLN A 26 35.77 -13.80 18.96
CA GLN A 26 36.16 -12.90 20.03
C GLN A 26 37.56 -12.34 19.73
N GLU A 27 37.57 -11.01 19.64
CA GLU A 27 38.63 -10.03 19.98
C GLU A 27 39.96 -10.09 19.17
N ASP A 28 40.65 -9.01 18.86
CA ASP A 28 40.71 -7.70 19.52
C ASP A 28 41.34 -6.67 18.57
N GLY A 29 41.07 -5.38 18.81
CA GLY A 29 41.62 -4.29 17.98
C GLY A 29 41.19 -2.91 18.45
N SER A 30 41.56 -2.61 19.70
CA SER A 30 41.29 -1.37 20.43
C SER A 30 41.85 -0.10 19.75
N ASN A 31 41.03 0.96 19.77
CA ASN A 31 41.50 2.33 20.02
C ASN A 31 40.31 3.20 20.50
N ARG A 32 40.39 3.66 21.74
CA ARG A 32 39.53 4.63 22.45
C ARG A 32 40.48 5.65 23.13
N PRO A 33 40.00 6.74 23.75
CA PRO A 33 38.92 7.69 23.42
C PRO A 33 39.42 9.18 23.53
N ALA A 34 38.64 10.21 23.19
CA ALA A 34 37.85 11.08 24.10
C ALA A 34 37.81 12.53 23.51
N PRO A 35 37.06 13.54 24.04
CA PRO A 35 35.96 13.54 25.00
C PRO A 35 34.70 14.36 24.57
N SER A 36 33.59 14.08 25.25
CA SER A 36 32.50 14.97 25.72
C SER A 36 32.10 16.24 24.94
N GLN A 37 30.84 16.28 24.48
CA GLN A 37 29.89 17.30 24.95
C GLN A 37 28.52 16.64 25.17
N ALA A 38 28.10 16.65 26.43
CA ALA A 38 26.72 16.36 26.82
C ALA A 38 25.87 17.56 26.40
N VAL A 39 25.01 17.36 25.40
CA VAL A 39 23.88 18.25 25.17
C VAL A 39 22.71 17.67 25.93
N SER A 40 22.35 18.35 27.02
CA SER A 40 21.09 18.19 27.73
C SER A 40 19.96 18.36 26.71
N VAL A 41 19.28 17.27 26.36
CA VAL A 41 17.98 17.37 25.70
C VAL A 41 16.99 17.70 26.81
N GLU A 42 16.73 19.01 26.95
CA GLU A 42 15.56 19.49 27.66
C GLU A 42 14.32 18.86 27.03
N SER A 43 13.54 18.25 27.89
CA SER A 43 12.21 17.73 27.67
C SER A 43 11.28 18.89 27.28
N GLU A 44 11.27 19.30 26.01
CA GLU A 44 10.23 20.17 25.48
C GLU A 44 8.93 19.38 25.33
N GLN A 45 8.16 19.44 26.42
CA GLN A 45 6.72 19.67 26.44
C GLN A 45 5.92 19.10 25.26
N SER A 46 5.40 17.89 25.53
CA SER A 46 4.01 17.53 25.24
C SER A 46 3.06 18.71 25.49
N SER A 47 2.74 19.47 24.46
CA SER A 47 1.62 20.42 24.45
C SER A 47 0.53 19.94 23.47
N ASP A 48 -0.62 19.61 24.05
CA ASP A 48 -1.95 19.77 23.46
C ASP A 48 -2.38 18.95 22.22
N ALA A 49 -1.95 17.69 22.09
CA ALA A 49 -2.61 16.76 21.18
C ALA A 49 -3.99 16.28 21.70
N SER A 50 -4.27 16.43 23.00
CA SER A 50 -5.48 15.88 23.64
C SER A 50 -6.75 16.70 23.38
N GLY A 51 -6.64 17.98 23.03
CA GLY A 51 -7.82 18.85 22.83
C GLY A 51 -8.45 18.81 21.43
N ILE A 52 -7.70 18.37 20.41
CA ILE A 52 -8.15 18.38 19.01
C ILE A 52 -9.08 17.19 18.70
N ALA A 53 -8.94 16.09 19.45
CA ALA A 53 -9.67 14.84 19.24
C ALA A 53 -11.07 14.77 19.90
N GLU A 54 -11.41 15.70 20.81
CA GLU A 54 -12.66 15.61 21.59
C GLU A 54 -13.91 16.19 20.88
N GLN A 55 -13.75 16.95 19.80
CA GLN A 55 -14.88 17.44 19.00
C GLN A 55 -15.08 16.62 17.71
N PRO A 56 -16.30 16.16 17.39
CA PRO A 56 -16.61 15.58 16.09
C PRO A 56 -16.22 16.55 14.96
N GLY A 57 -15.29 16.14 14.10
CA GLY A 57 -14.77 16.97 13.00
C GLY A 57 -13.51 17.81 13.31
N GLY A 58 -13.06 17.88 14.58
CA GLY A 58 -11.88 18.66 14.97
C GLY A 58 -10.59 18.26 14.22
N LEU A 59 -10.42 16.97 13.96
CA LEU A 59 -9.28 16.43 13.20
C LEU A 59 -9.29 16.78 11.72
N ALA A 60 -10.47 16.74 11.08
CA ALA A 60 -10.57 17.10 9.66
C ALA A 60 -10.28 18.60 9.46
N HIS A 61 -10.80 19.46 10.35
CA HIS A 61 -10.47 20.88 10.34
C HIS A 61 -8.99 21.16 10.62
N HIS A 62 -8.38 20.41 11.55
CA HIS A 62 -6.94 20.49 11.78
C HIS A 62 -6.16 20.18 10.50
N TRP A 63 -6.50 19.11 9.77
CA TRP A 63 -5.81 18.78 8.52
C TRP A 63 -6.10 19.75 7.38
N GLU A 64 -7.30 20.33 7.31
CA GLU A 64 -7.59 21.42 6.37
C GLU A 64 -6.72 22.64 6.66
N ALA A 65 -6.52 22.98 7.93
CA ALA A 65 -5.62 24.05 8.35
C ALA A 65 -4.15 23.70 8.06
N THR A 66 -3.72 22.47 8.34
CA THR A 66 -2.38 21.96 8.03
C THR A 66 -2.11 22.01 6.53
N ARG A 67 -3.09 21.64 5.69
CA ARG A 67 -3.01 21.77 4.23
C ARG A 67 -2.86 23.25 3.81
N ALA A 68 -3.58 24.16 4.47
CA ALA A 68 -3.53 25.59 4.17
C ALA A 68 -2.16 26.24 4.49
N SER A 69 -1.29 25.59 5.27
CA SER A 69 0.09 26.05 5.50
C SER A 69 0.93 26.11 4.22
N GLY A 70 0.57 25.32 3.20
CA GLY A 70 1.28 25.26 1.93
C GLY A 70 2.57 24.42 1.97
N ASP A 71 2.91 23.79 3.08
CA ASP A 71 4.01 22.83 3.18
C ASP A 71 3.60 21.48 2.54
N VAL A 72 4.38 21.02 1.56
CA VAL A 72 4.10 19.77 0.82
C VAL A 72 4.14 18.56 1.75
N ASP A 73 5.07 18.51 2.70
CA ASP A 73 5.19 17.37 3.62
C ASP A 73 4.01 17.31 4.58
N ALA A 74 3.56 18.48 5.04
CA ALA A 74 2.35 18.62 5.84
C ALA A 74 1.07 18.19 5.07
N ILE A 75 0.97 18.57 3.79
CA ILE A 75 -0.14 18.13 2.91
C ILE A 75 -0.09 16.61 2.70
N VAL A 76 1.11 16.04 2.53
CA VAL A 76 1.30 14.60 2.37
C VAL A 76 0.86 13.85 3.62
N LEU A 77 1.28 14.33 4.79
CA LEU A 77 0.88 13.76 6.07
C LEU A 77 -0.65 13.83 6.26
N ALA A 78 -1.26 14.96 5.91
CA ALA A 78 -2.71 15.15 6.02
C ALA A 78 -3.51 14.12 5.21
N PHE A 79 -3.14 13.86 3.95
CA PHE A 79 -3.86 12.85 3.17
C PHE A 79 -3.62 11.44 3.70
N LYS A 80 -2.38 11.11 4.11
CA LYS A 80 -2.03 9.79 4.65
C LYS A 80 -2.82 9.49 5.93
N GLN A 81 -2.88 10.44 6.86
CA GLN A 81 -3.65 10.29 8.10
C GLN A 81 -5.16 10.26 7.86
N ALA A 82 -5.67 11.04 6.89
CA ALA A 82 -7.06 10.95 6.48
C ALA A 82 -7.41 9.57 5.92
N ASN A 83 -6.52 8.99 5.11
CA ASN A 83 -6.67 7.62 4.58
C ASN A 83 -6.66 6.58 5.72
N ASP A 84 -5.76 6.70 6.69
CA ASP A 84 -5.72 5.82 7.87
C ASP A 84 -7.06 5.87 8.63
N CYS A 85 -7.62 7.05 8.87
CA CYS A 85 -8.91 7.15 9.57
C CYS A 85 -10.09 6.62 8.74
N LEU A 86 -10.02 6.68 7.42
CA LEU A 86 -11.02 6.03 6.57
C LEU A 86 -10.91 4.51 6.63
N LEU A 87 -9.69 3.97 6.67
CA LEU A 87 -9.44 2.56 6.91
C LEU A 87 -9.99 2.11 8.28
N TYR A 88 -9.79 2.92 9.33
CA TYR A 88 -10.41 2.70 10.64
C TYR A 88 -11.94 2.58 10.53
N HIS A 89 -12.59 3.52 9.85
CA HIS A 89 -14.04 3.52 9.69
C HIS A 89 -14.56 2.34 8.85
N ALA A 90 -13.77 1.86 7.89
CA ALA A 90 -14.05 0.66 7.13
C ALA A 90 -13.93 -0.59 8.03
N ALA A 91 -12.86 -0.67 8.84
CA ALA A 91 -12.64 -1.77 9.78
C ALA A 91 -13.73 -1.88 10.86
N VAL A 92 -14.15 -0.75 11.45
CA VAL A 92 -15.27 -0.71 12.41
C VAL A 92 -16.56 -1.22 11.77
N ASN A 93 -16.83 -0.83 10.52
CA ASN A 93 -18.00 -1.29 9.78
C ASN A 93 -17.90 -2.79 9.44
N GLY A 94 -16.72 -3.28 9.02
CA GLY A 94 -16.46 -4.70 8.79
C GLY A 94 -16.69 -5.53 10.04
N MET A 95 -16.13 -5.13 11.19
CA MET A 95 -16.38 -5.76 12.48
C MET A 95 -17.87 -5.78 12.84
N ARG A 96 -18.59 -4.65 12.65
CA ARG A 96 -20.04 -4.60 12.91
C ARG A 96 -20.81 -5.58 12.03
N SER A 97 -20.52 -5.62 10.72
CA SER A 97 -21.18 -6.53 9.78
C SER A 97 -20.99 -7.99 10.19
N MET A 98 -19.77 -8.38 10.59
CA MET A 98 -19.48 -9.73 11.06
C MET A 98 -20.27 -10.12 12.33
N LEU A 99 -20.55 -9.15 13.21
CA LEU A 99 -21.35 -9.34 14.42
C LEU A 99 -22.87 -9.37 14.15
N GLU A 100 -23.32 -8.79 13.03
CA GLU A 100 -24.73 -8.71 12.62
C GLU A 100 -25.18 -9.94 11.79
N ASP A 101 -24.32 -10.52 10.96
CA ASP A 101 -24.61 -11.65 10.03
C ASP A 101 -24.81 -13.04 10.67
N GLY A 102 -25.26 -13.12 11.93
CA GLY A 102 -25.86 -14.37 12.45
C GLY A 102 -24.90 -15.47 12.93
N ARG A 103 -23.57 -15.27 12.96
CA ARG A 103 -22.64 -16.08 13.79
C ARG A 103 -22.79 -15.83 15.31
N ARG A 104 -23.87 -15.16 15.71
CA ARG A 104 -24.20 -14.70 17.07
C ARG A 104 -24.24 -15.78 18.14
N GLY A 105 -24.36 -17.06 17.78
CA GLY A 105 -24.34 -18.16 18.75
C GLY A 105 -23.02 -18.28 19.51
N ASP A 106 -21.89 -17.99 18.85
CA ASP A 106 -20.54 -18.11 19.43
C ASP A 106 -19.92 -16.74 19.78
N LEU A 107 -20.22 -15.67 19.03
CA LEU A 107 -19.47 -14.41 19.11
C LEU A 107 -20.00 -13.38 20.11
N ALA A 108 -21.20 -13.56 20.67
CA ALA A 108 -21.84 -12.56 21.54
C ALA A 108 -21.09 -12.32 22.86
N ASN A 109 -20.15 -13.21 23.22
CA ASN A 109 -19.27 -13.12 24.39
C ASN A 109 -17.78 -13.02 24.00
N GLU A 110 -17.44 -12.80 22.72
CA GLU A 110 -16.06 -12.83 22.27
C GLU A 110 -15.33 -11.50 22.45
N THR A 111 -14.06 -11.61 22.83
CA THR A 111 -13.15 -10.46 23.03
C THR A 111 -12.47 -10.09 21.71
N VAL A 112 -11.84 -8.92 21.63
CA VAL A 112 -10.95 -8.55 20.48
C VAL A 112 -9.91 -9.64 20.21
N GLU A 113 -9.44 -10.30 21.27
CA GLU A 113 -8.51 -11.43 21.22
C GLU A 113 -9.09 -12.66 20.52
N THR A 114 -10.39 -12.89 20.64
CA THR A 114 -11.07 -14.03 20.01
C THR A 114 -11.33 -13.77 18.52
N LEU A 115 -11.69 -12.52 18.15
CA LEU A 115 -11.77 -12.07 16.76
C LEU A 115 -10.43 -12.17 16.02
N ARG A 116 -9.31 -11.93 16.71
CA ARG A 116 -7.95 -12.14 16.15
C ARG A 116 -7.66 -13.59 15.77
N MET A 117 -8.32 -14.55 16.41
CA MET A 117 -8.09 -15.98 16.18
C MET A 117 -9.07 -16.60 15.18
N MET A 118 -10.07 -15.84 14.68
CA MET A 118 -11.07 -16.36 13.75
C MET A 118 -10.55 -16.53 12.33
N ASP A 119 -10.04 -15.45 11.74
CA ASP A 119 -9.46 -15.42 10.41
C ASP A 119 -8.58 -14.17 10.22
N THR A 120 -7.78 -14.18 9.15
CA THR A 120 -6.82 -13.11 8.85
C THR A 120 -7.50 -11.75 8.63
N GLU A 121 -8.73 -11.72 8.11
CA GLU A 121 -9.46 -10.48 7.83
C GLU A 121 -9.97 -9.83 9.12
N SER A 122 -10.54 -10.64 10.02
CA SER A 122 -10.99 -10.23 11.35
C SER A 122 -9.83 -9.74 12.22
N ALA A 123 -8.71 -10.45 12.20
CA ALA A 123 -7.48 -10.04 12.90
C ALA A 123 -6.97 -8.70 12.39
N ARG A 124 -7.03 -8.48 11.08
CA ARG A 124 -6.66 -7.21 10.45
C ARG A 124 -7.59 -6.09 10.88
N TYR A 125 -8.91 -6.28 10.89
CA TYR A 125 -9.83 -5.23 11.35
C TYR A 125 -9.60 -4.87 12.82
N ALA A 126 -9.43 -5.88 13.69
CA ALA A 126 -9.11 -5.67 15.10
C ALA A 126 -7.82 -4.85 15.28
N PHE A 127 -6.76 -5.21 14.54
CA PHE A 127 -5.49 -4.49 14.56
C PHE A 127 -5.63 -3.02 14.14
N VAL A 128 -6.32 -2.76 13.02
CA VAL A 128 -6.57 -1.39 12.53
C VAL A 128 -7.36 -0.59 13.57
N VAL A 129 -8.41 -1.16 14.15
CA VAL A 129 -9.24 -0.50 15.15
C VAL A 129 -8.43 -0.15 16.39
N GLU A 130 -7.70 -1.10 16.98
CA GLU A 130 -6.88 -0.87 18.17
C GLU A 130 -5.81 0.21 17.93
N ARG A 131 -5.17 0.19 16.77
CA ARG A 131 -4.08 1.13 16.43
C ARG A 131 -4.59 2.56 16.26
N LEU A 132 -5.78 2.71 15.69
CA LEU A 132 -6.29 4.00 15.22
C LEU A 132 -7.43 4.58 16.06
N GLU A 133 -8.06 3.81 16.96
CA GLU A 133 -9.27 4.24 17.67
C GLU A 133 -9.06 5.58 18.40
N ARG A 134 -7.98 5.71 19.18
CA ARG A 134 -7.71 6.95 19.94
C ARG A 134 -7.67 8.19 19.05
N PHE A 135 -7.18 8.02 17.83
CA PHE A 135 -6.96 9.12 16.90
C PHE A 135 -8.13 9.35 15.95
N CYS A 136 -8.84 8.30 15.52
CA CYS A 136 -9.84 8.40 14.46
C CYS A 136 -11.28 8.36 14.95
N LYS A 137 -11.53 7.97 16.21
CA LYS A 137 -12.89 7.87 16.76
C LYS A 137 -13.59 9.23 16.75
N GLY A 138 -14.85 9.25 16.36
CA GLY A 138 -15.68 10.46 16.29
C GLY A 138 -15.44 11.37 15.08
N SER A 139 -14.48 11.05 14.21
CA SER A 139 -14.25 11.78 12.97
C SER A 139 -15.37 11.54 11.93
N ASP A 140 -15.70 12.58 11.16
CA ASP A 140 -16.72 12.49 10.11
C ASP A 140 -16.16 11.92 8.80
N LYS A 141 -16.71 10.78 8.35
CA LYS A 141 -16.23 10.07 7.15
C LYS A 141 -16.24 10.96 5.90
N ARG A 142 -17.22 11.86 5.75
CA ARG A 142 -17.36 12.73 4.58
C ARG A 142 -16.38 13.90 4.60
N GLN A 143 -16.00 14.41 5.76
CA GLN A 143 -14.95 15.40 5.90
C GLN A 143 -13.57 14.76 5.68
N LEU A 144 -13.28 13.61 6.32
CA LEU A 144 -12.05 12.84 6.08
C LEU A 144 -11.85 12.59 4.58
N ALA A 145 -12.94 12.26 3.90
CA ALA A 145 -12.96 12.02 2.47
C ALA A 145 -12.53 13.21 1.61
N ARG A 146 -13.06 14.38 1.94
CA ARG A 146 -12.71 15.64 1.27
C ARG A 146 -11.25 16.00 1.54
N VAL A 147 -10.79 15.83 2.78
CA VAL A 147 -9.39 16.06 3.14
C VAL A 147 -8.48 15.14 2.33
N LEU A 148 -8.74 13.82 2.31
CA LEU A 148 -7.97 12.85 1.54
C LEU A 148 -7.89 13.26 0.07
N SER A 149 -9.03 13.43 -0.60
CA SER A 149 -9.06 13.75 -2.03
C SER A 149 -8.35 15.08 -2.35
N ASN A 150 -8.62 16.14 -1.59
CA ASN A 150 -8.04 17.46 -1.85
C ASN A 150 -6.54 17.51 -1.55
N ALA A 151 -6.10 17.00 -0.41
CA ALA A 151 -4.69 17.02 -0.01
C ALA A 151 -3.85 16.10 -0.91
N LEU A 152 -4.35 14.91 -1.25
CA LEU A 152 -3.69 14.00 -2.21
C LEU A 152 -3.48 14.68 -3.56
N PHE A 153 -4.56 15.26 -4.11
CA PHE A 153 -4.49 15.93 -5.40
C PHE A 153 -3.55 17.13 -5.37
N GLU A 154 -3.62 17.95 -4.31
CA GLU A 154 -2.75 19.10 -4.15
C GLU A 154 -1.27 18.70 -4.08
N ALA A 155 -0.91 17.70 -3.27
CA ALA A 155 0.46 17.18 -3.20
C ALA A 155 0.91 16.60 -4.55
N ALA A 156 0.03 15.89 -5.27
CA ALA A 156 0.34 15.30 -6.56
C ALA A 156 0.61 16.38 -7.63
N VAL A 157 -0.20 17.44 -7.68
CA VAL A 157 -0.01 18.58 -8.59
C VAL A 157 1.28 19.35 -8.26
N ARG A 158 1.65 19.44 -6.98
CA ARG A 158 2.92 20.02 -6.54
C ARG A 158 4.14 19.12 -6.81
N GLY A 159 3.96 17.95 -7.42
CA GLY A 159 5.04 17.10 -7.88
C GLY A 159 5.53 16.08 -6.85
N ASN A 160 4.81 15.87 -5.74
CA ASN A 160 5.19 14.85 -4.77
C ASN A 160 5.05 13.42 -5.38
N PRO A 161 6.13 12.61 -5.44
CA PRO A 161 6.09 11.30 -6.10
C PRO A 161 5.11 10.31 -5.47
N ASP A 162 5.07 10.23 -4.14
CA ASP A 162 4.16 9.34 -3.41
C ASP A 162 2.71 9.72 -3.67
N ALA A 163 2.38 11.01 -3.60
CA ALA A 163 1.03 11.51 -3.86
C ALA A 163 0.57 11.20 -5.29
N GLN A 164 1.44 11.32 -6.29
CA GLN A 164 1.12 10.95 -7.66
C GLN A 164 0.86 9.44 -7.80
N THR A 165 1.70 8.60 -7.21
CA THR A 165 1.50 7.15 -7.19
C THR A 165 0.19 6.80 -6.48
N CYS A 166 -0.08 7.40 -5.33
CA CYS A 166 -1.28 7.17 -4.55
C CYS A 166 -2.56 7.63 -5.24
N PHE A 167 -2.52 8.75 -5.98
CA PHE A 167 -3.62 9.20 -6.81
C PHE A 167 -3.99 8.15 -7.86
N LEU A 168 -3.00 7.52 -8.49
CA LEU A 168 -3.20 6.49 -9.52
C LEU A 168 -3.67 5.15 -8.94
N LEU A 169 -3.16 4.77 -7.77
CA LEU A 169 -3.51 3.50 -7.11
C LEU A 169 -4.90 3.54 -6.47
N MET A 170 -5.26 4.64 -5.82
CA MET A 170 -6.55 4.77 -5.15
C MET A 170 -7.70 5.05 -6.11
N GLY A 171 -7.42 5.65 -7.28
CA GLY A 171 -8.45 6.05 -8.22
C GLY A 171 -9.33 7.21 -7.70
N PRO A 172 -10.45 7.50 -8.39
CA PRO A 172 -11.51 8.32 -7.81
C PRO A 172 -11.99 7.63 -6.54
N THR A 173 -11.89 8.30 -5.40
CA THR A 173 -12.12 7.65 -4.12
C THR A 173 -13.58 7.15 -4.02
N PRO A 174 -13.83 5.83 -3.92
CA PRO A 174 -15.17 5.30 -3.85
C PRO A 174 -15.72 5.53 -2.44
N TRP A 175 -16.58 6.54 -2.28
CA TRP A 175 -17.20 6.81 -0.99
C TRP A 175 -18.45 5.94 -0.82
N LEU A 176 -18.57 5.31 0.35
CA LEU A 176 -19.74 4.58 0.84
C LEU A 176 -20.99 5.49 0.88
N GLY A 177 -21.64 5.67 -0.27
CA GLY A 177 -23.06 6.02 -0.41
C GLY A 177 -23.52 7.40 0.05
N SER A 178 -22.64 8.38 0.30
CA SER A 178 -23.04 9.67 0.93
C SER A 178 -22.73 10.96 0.15
N ARG A 179 -22.21 10.87 -1.08
CA ARG A 179 -22.02 12.06 -1.93
C ARG A 179 -23.24 12.33 -2.80
N LEU A 180 -23.48 13.61 -3.06
CA LEU A 180 -24.32 14.04 -4.18
C LEU A 180 -23.63 13.58 -5.47
N ILE A 181 -24.38 13.07 -6.44
CA ILE A 181 -23.91 12.59 -7.76
C ILE A 181 -22.93 13.58 -8.41
N THR A 182 -23.14 14.89 -8.20
CA THR A 182 -22.31 15.97 -8.72
C THR A 182 -20.89 16.01 -8.12
N GLU A 183 -20.72 15.68 -6.83
CA GLU A 183 -19.40 15.63 -6.19
C GLU A 183 -18.59 14.43 -6.70
N GLU A 184 -19.25 13.30 -7.01
CA GLU A 184 -18.61 12.11 -7.57
C GLU A 184 -18.16 12.34 -9.02
N ALA A 185 -19.02 12.94 -9.86
CA ALA A 185 -18.68 13.27 -11.23
C ALA A 185 -17.45 14.20 -11.31
N ALA A 186 -17.35 15.18 -10.42
CA ALA A 186 -16.20 16.09 -10.36
C ALA A 186 -14.89 15.39 -9.96
N GLU A 187 -14.93 14.36 -9.11
CA GLU A 187 -13.74 13.56 -8.79
C GLU A 187 -13.32 12.68 -9.95
N ILE A 188 -14.27 12.02 -10.62
CA ILE A 188 -13.99 11.20 -11.81
C ILE A 188 -13.37 12.07 -12.90
N GLU A 189 -13.95 13.25 -13.17
CA GLU A 189 -13.41 14.17 -14.17
C GLU A 189 -12.00 14.65 -13.80
N ARG A 190 -11.77 15.01 -12.53
CA ARG A 190 -10.44 15.37 -12.04
C ARG A 190 -9.44 14.22 -12.24
N HIS A 191 -9.85 13.00 -11.92
CA HIS A 191 -9.01 11.82 -12.10
C HIS A 191 -8.66 11.61 -13.57
N ILE A 192 -9.65 11.53 -14.47
CA ILE A 192 -9.43 11.37 -15.92
C ILE A 192 -8.47 12.44 -16.45
N ARG A 193 -8.66 13.70 -16.06
CA ARG A 193 -7.85 14.84 -16.53
C ARG A 193 -6.38 14.73 -16.16
N HIS A 194 -6.05 14.18 -14.99
CA HIS A 194 -4.69 14.19 -14.45
C HIS A 194 -3.97 12.84 -14.52
N THR A 195 -4.69 11.74 -14.69
CA THR A 195 -4.13 10.38 -14.67
C THR A 195 -3.04 10.16 -15.72
N SER A 196 -3.20 10.65 -16.95
CA SER A 196 -2.20 10.49 -18.01
C SER A 196 -0.88 11.18 -17.66
N GLY A 197 -0.95 12.42 -17.18
CA GLY A 197 0.22 13.20 -16.76
C GLY A 197 0.95 12.56 -15.57
N PHE A 198 0.22 12.16 -14.53
CA PHE A 198 0.82 11.51 -13.37
C PHE A 198 1.37 10.12 -13.69
N THR A 199 0.71 9.35 -14.56
CA THR A 199 1.22 8.06 -15.02
C THR A 199 2.53 8.23 -15.77
N GLN A 200 2.60 9.18 -16.71
CA GLN A 200 3.85 9.46 -17.44
C GLN A 200 4.99 9.82 -16.48
N GLN A 201 4.74 10.71 -15.51
CA GLN A 201 5.76 11.12 -14.53
C GLN A 201 6.21 9.96 -13.63
N ALA A 202 5.28 9.12 -13.17
CA ALA A 202 5.61 7.94 -12.37
C ALA A 202 6.42 6.90 -13.17
N LEU A 203 6.07 6.66 -14.43
CA LEU A 203 6.81 5.76 -15.33
C LEU A 203 8.21 6.30 -15.67
N GLN A 204 8.37 7.62 -15.81
CA GLN A 204 9.68 8.25 -16.00
C GLN A 204 10.60 7.99 -14.80
N ARG A 205 10.05 8.00 -13.58
CA ARG A 205 10.74 7.63 -12.33
C ARG A 205 10.88 6.12 -12.12
N ALA A 206 10.29 5.31 -13.00
CA ALA A 206 10.18 3.86 -12.88
C ALA A 206 9.55 3.42 -11.55
N ASP A 207 8.45 4.08 -11.15
CA ASP A 207 7.65 3.63 -10.01
C ASP A 207 7.15 2.20 -10.27
N PRO A 208 7.50 1.22 -9.41
CA PRO A 208 7.21 -0.18 -9.67
C PRO A 208 5.71 -0.49 -9.65
N ARG A 209 4.92 0.20 -8.81
CA ARG A 209 3.49 -0.04 -8.64
C ARG A 209 2.72 0.48 -9.85
N VAL A 210 3.02 1.71 -10.26
CA VAL A 210 2.41 2.31 -11.45
C VAL A 210 2.82 1.57 -12.72
N SER A 211 4.06 1.07 -12.80
CA SER A 211 4.52 0.31 -13.96
C SER A 211 3.78 -1.03 -14.11
N VAL A 212 3.56 -1.75 -13.01
CA VAL A 212 2.77 -2.99 -13.02
C VAL A 212 1.29 -2.70 -13.32
N GLN A 213 0.72 -1.62 -12.76
CA GLN A 213 -0.65 -1.19 -13.09
C GLN A 213 -0.80 -0.83 -14.58
N ALA A 214 0.17 -0.11 -15.16
CA ALA A 214 0.21 0.23 -16.57
C ALA A 214 0.32 -1.03 -17.46
N LEU A 215 1.13 -2.01 -17.04
CA LEU A 215 1.26 -3.30 -17.72
C LEU A 215 -0.08 -4.05 -17.72
N HIS A 216 -0.78 -4.09 -16.59
CA HIS A 216 -2.11 -4.68 -16.51
C HIS A 216 -3.11 -4.03 -17.47
N ARG A 217 -3.07 -2.70 -17.65
CA ARG A 217 -3.97 -2.01 -18.60
C ARG A 217 -3.79 -2.54 -20.02
N TYR A 218 -2.55 -2.76 -20.46
CA TYR A 218 -2.26 -3.30 -21.79
C TYR A 218 -2.73 -4.74 -21.98
N VAL A 219 -2.59 -5.58 -20.95
CA VAL A 219 -2.94 -7.01 -21.04
C VAL A 219 -4.46 -7.23 -20.96
N ASN A 220 -5.18 -6.38 -20.24
CA ASN A 220 -6.58 -6.58 -19.89
C ASN A 220 -7.58 -5.70 -20.68
N THR A 221 -7.14 -4.88 -21.65
CA THR A 221 -8.07 -4.14 -22.53
C THR A 221 -8.26 -4.83 -23.89
N PRO A 222 -9.50 -4.88 -24.45
CA PRO A 222 -10.76 -4.35 -23.93
C PRO A 222 -11.66 -5.47 -23.38
N ASN A 223 -11.85 -5.52 -22.06
CA ASN A 223 -12.85 -6.40 -21.45
C ASN A 223 -14.26 -5.81 -21.61
N GLY A 224 -14.79 -5.70 -22.83
CA GLY A 224 -16.22 -5.64 -23.21
C GLY A 224 -17.19 -4.62 -22.56
N HIS A 225 -16.81 -3.94 -21.49
CA HIS A 225 -17.62 -3.04 -20.69
C HIS A 225 -16.98 -1.67 -20.71
N ALA A 226 -17.72 -0.67 -21.20
CA ALA A 226 -17.27 0.71 -21.20
C ALA A 226 -16.99 1.17 -19.75
N SER A 227 -15.74 1.48 -19.46
CA SER A 227 -15.28 2.05 -18.20
C SER A 227 -14.84 3.49 -18.43
N TRP A 228 -14.95 4.34 -17.41
CA TRP A 228 -14.40 5.70 -17.47
C TRP A 228 -12.87 5.68 -17.72
N THR A 229 -12.19 4.59 -17.37
CA THR A 229 -10.77 4.35 -17.65
C THR A 229 -10.45 4.19 -19.13
N ASP A 230 -11.44 3.88 -19.97
CA ASP A 230 -11.26 3.69 -21.42
C ASP A 230 -11.01 5.03 -22.12
N THR A 231 -11.41 6.13 -21.50
CA THR A 231 -11.14 7.49 -21.98
C THR A 231 -9.72 7.95 -21.67
N VAL A 232 -9.00 7.26 -20.78
CA VAL A 232 -7.65 7.61 -20.38
C VAL A 232 -6.67 7.06 -21.42
N PRO A 233 -5.79 7.89 -22.02
CA PRO A 233 -4.78 7.42 -22.96
C PRO A 233 -3.97 6.24 -22.43
N MET A 234 -3.56 5.36 -23.34
CA MET A 234 -2.63 4.29 -22.99
C MET A 234 -1.28 4.89 -22.58
N PRO A 235 -0.64 4.36 -21.51
CA PRO A 235 0.66 4.85 -21.08
C PRO A 235 1.74 4.58 -22.12
N ASP A 236 2.89 5.26 -22.04
CA ASP A 236 4.00 4.97 -22.95
C ASP A 236 4.44 3.48 -22.82
N PRO A 237 4.42 2.70 -23.91
CA PRO A 237 4.69 1.26 -23.84
C PRO A 237 6.14 0.96 -23.47
N VAL A 238 7.10 1.80 -23.89
CA VAL A 238 8.53 1.61 -23.61
C VAL A 238 8.79 1.86 -22.14
N LEU A 239 8.26 2.95 -21.58
CA LEU A 239 8.40 3.26 -20.16
C LEU A 239 7.66 2.23 -19.29
N THR A 240 6.50 1.75 -19.74
CA THR A 240 5.74 0.68 -19.07
C THR A 240 6.56 -0.60 -18.97
N TRP A 241 7.12 -1.08 -20.09
CA TRP A 241 7.98 -2.26 -20.09
C TRP A 241 9.20 -2.07 -19.19
N ARG A 242 9.92 -0.97 -19.39
CA ARG A 242 11.13 -0.63 -18.65
C ARG A 242 10.91 -0.63 -17.14
N GLY A 243 9.85 0.04 -16.69
CA GLY A 243 9.48 0.10 -15.28
C GLY A 243 9.02 -1.24 -14.72
N ALA A 244 8.19 -1.97 -15.47
CA ALA A 244 7.68 -3.27 -15.03
C ALA A 244 8.78 -4.35 -14.98
N ARG A 245 9.75 -4.31 -15.90
CA ARG A 245 10.92 -5.17 -15.86
C ARG A 245 11.77 -4.91 -14.61
N LEU A 246 12.02 -3.65 -14.29
CA LEU A 246 12.69 -3.28 -13.04
C LEU A 246 11.88 -3.68 -11.81
N ALA A 247 10.54 -3.57 -11.86
CA ALA A 247 9.66 -4.02 -10.80
C ALA A 247 9.77 -5.55 -10.59
N ALA A 248 9.80 -6.35 -11.65
CA ALA A 248 9.98 -7.81 -11.57
C ALA A 248 11.30 -8.21 -10.89
N LEU A 249 12.39 -7.48 -11.16
CA LEU A 249 13.69 -7.72 -10.52
C LEU A 249 13.67 -7.40 -9.01
N ARG A 250 12.80 -6.48 -8.58
CA ARG A 250 12.68 -6.06 -7.18
C ARG A 250 11.55 -6.75 -6.43
N ALA A 251 10.64 -7.45 -7.13
CA ALA A 251 9.44 -8.01 -6.55
C ALA A 251 9.73 -9.20 -5.62
N LEU A 252 8.78 -9.47 -4.71
CA LEU A 252 8.72 -10.74 -3.99
C LEU A 252 8.68 -11.93 -4.97
N PRO A 253 9.20 -13.12 -4.62
CA PRO A 253 9.30 -14.25 -5.55
C PRO A 253 7.98 -14.62 -6.26
N GLU A 254 6.87 -14.62 -5.52
CA GLU A 254 5.54 -14.92 -6.05
C GLU A 254 5.08 -13.84 -7.04
N GLN A 255 5.19 -12.57 -6.64
CA GLN A 255 4.81 -11.43 -7.48
C GLN A 255 5.70 -11.29 -8.73
N ARG A 256 6.96 -11.70 -8.65
CA ARG A 256 7.85 -11.72 -9.81
C ARG A 256 7.29 -12.62 -10.90
N ALA A 257 6.84 -13.83 -10.56
CA ALA A 257 6.28 -14.76 -11.55
C ALA A 257 5.03 -14.17 -12.23
N ASP A 258 4.19 -13.47 -11.47
CA ASP A 258 3.00 -12.78 -12.01
C ASP A 258 3.39 -11.65 -12.97
N VAL A 259 4.34 -10.80 -12.58
CA VAL A 259 4.82 -9.70 -13.42
C VAL A 259 5.50 -10.22 -14.70
N GLU A 260 6.30 -11.28 -14.61
CA GLU A 260 6.91 -11.93 -15.78
C GLU A 260 5.85 -12.51 -16.73
N SER A 261 4.78 -13.07 -16.18
CA SER A 261 3.65 -13.57 -16.98
C SER A 261 2.93 -12.43 -17.71
N LEU A 262 2.71 -11.29 -17.04
CA LEU A 262 2.13 -10.10 -17.66
C LEU A 262 3.05 -9.50 -18.74
N LEU A 263 4.36 -9.48 -18.54
CA LEU A 263 5.33 -9.04 -19.54
C LEU A 263 5.23 -9.92 -20.79
N ALA A 264 5.18 -11.25 -20.63
CA ALA A 264 5.01 -12.17 -21.74
C ALA A 264 3.69 -11.97 -22.51
N LEU A 265 2.61 -11.61 -21.82
CA LEU A 265 1.35 -11.23 -22.46
C LEU A 265 1.45 -9.89 -23.17
N PHE A 266 2.14 -8.91 -22.59
CA PHE A 266 2.32 -7.59 -23.18
C PHE A 266 3.10 -7.64 -24.49
N VAL A 267 4.11 -8.52 -24.62
CA VAL A 267 4.80 -8.75 -25.91
C VAL A 267 3.81 -9.10 -27.02
N LYS A 268 2.78 -9.89 -26.72
CA LYS A 268 1.79 -10.34 -27.71
C LYS A 268 0.88 -9.22 -28.21
N THR A 269 0.83 -8.07 -27.52
CA THR A 269 0.04 -6.90 -27.96
C THR A 269 0.65 -6.22 -29.18
N GLY A 270 1.92 -6.47 -29.49
CA GLY A 270 2.64 -5.82 -30.60
C GLY A 270 2.94 -4.34 -30.35
N ALA A 271 2.76 -3.83 -29.12
CA ALA A 271 3.01 -2.43 -28.77
C ALA A 271 4.49 -2.02 -28.76
N LEU A 272 5.42 -3.00 -28.80
CA LEU A 272 6.87 -2.79 -28.74
C LEU A 272 7.59 -3.61 -29.80
N SER A 273 8.67 -3.06 -30.35
CA SER A 273 9.59 -3.82 -31.19
C SER A 273 10.53 -4.70 -30.34
N PRO A 274 11.12 -5.76 -30.91
CA PRO A 274 12.15 -6.55 -30.22
C PRO A 274 13.35 -5.71 -29.74
N ALA A 275 13.70 -4.64 -30.47
CA ALA A 275 14.79 -3.74 -30.10
C ALA A 275 14.43 -2.90 -28.86
N ASP A 276 13.19 -2.42 -28.77
CA ASP A 276 12.70 -1.67 -27.60
C ASP A 276 12.73 -2.54 -26.34
N ILE A 277 12.25 -3.78 -26.45
CA ILE A 277 12.28 -4.77 -25.37
C ILE A 277 13.72 -5.00 -24.91
N GLN A 278 14.64 -5.31 -25.82
CA GLN A 278 16.05 -5.56 -25.48
C GLN A 278 16.72 -4.35 -24.81
N SER A 279 16.45 -3.15 -25.31
CA SER A 279 16.99 -1.91 -24.74
C SER A 279 16.45 -1.67 -23.32
N ALA A 280 15.14 -1.83 -23.12
CA ALA A 280 14.49 -1.63 -21.84
C ALA A 280 14.90 -2.70 -20.80
N ASP A 281 15.10 -3.94 -21.21
CA ASP A 281 15.62 -5.01 -20.37
C ASP A 281 17.03 -4.72 -19.88
N ARG A 282 17.92 -4.28 -20.78
CA ARG A 282 19.27 -3.87 -20.42
C ARG A 282 19.25 -2.72 -19.42
N TRP A 283 18.42 -1.70 -19.67
CA TRP A 283 18.26 -0.58 -18.75
C TRP A 283 17.78 -1.04 -17.36
N ALA A 284 16.82 -1.97 -17.30
CA ALA A 284 16.26 -2.46 -16.05
C ALA A 284 17.31 -3.24 -15.25
N GLN A 285 18.07 -4.12 -15.91
CA GLN A 285 19.16 -4.84 -15.29
C GLN A 285 20.23 -3.88 -14.78
N ASP A 286 20.74 -2.98 -15.61
CA ASP A 286 21.78 -2.01 -15.21
C ASP A 286 21.32 -1.13 -14.05
N THR A 287 20.05 -0.76 -14.02
CA THR A 287 19.46 0.03 -12.93
C THR A 287 19.33 -0.77 -11.65
N PHE A 288 18.89 -2.03 -11.73
CA PHE A 288 18.87 -2.95 -10.60
C PHE A 288 20.27 -3.12 -10.00
N GLU A 289 21.26 -3.43 -10.82
CA GLU A 289 22.62 -3.69 -10.34
C GLU A 289 23.27 -2.47 -9.69
N ARG A 290 23.03 -1.27 -10.23
CA ARG A 290 23.61 -0.03 -9.69
C ARG A 290 22.92 0.50 -8.44
N ARG A 291 21.59 0.33 -8.33
CA ARG A 291 20.79 1.05 -7.32
C ARG A 291 20.15 0.14 -6.28
N PHE A 292 19.85 -1.10 -6.63
CA PHE A 292 19.00 -1.97 -5.80
C PHE A 292 19.68 -3.29 -5.45
N ARG A 293 20.90 -3.55 -5.94
CA ARG A 293 21.68 -4.74 -5.58
C ARG A 293 21.91 -4.76 -4.07
N GLY A 294 21.46 -5.83 -3.42
CA GLY A 294 21.57 -6.01 -1.97
C GLY A 294 20.41 -5.40 -1.17
N GLU A 295 19.49 -4.69 -1.82
CA GLU A 295 18.23 -4.31 -1.19
C GLU A 295 17.27 -5.49 -1.11
N GLY A 296 16.41 -5.49 -0.08
CA GLY A 296 15.34 -6.46 0.06
C GLY A 296 14.30 -6.33 -1.06
N ALA A 297 13.63 -7.44 -1.35
CA ALA A 297 12.51 -7.44 -2.27
C ALA A 297 11.38 -6.53 -1.74
N ILE A 298 10.63 -5.93 -2.66
CA ILE A 298 9.49 -5.06 -2.37
C ILE A 298 8.18 -5.74 -2.76
N ASN A 299 7.13 -5.41 -2.02
CA ASN A 299 5.77 -5.73 -2.43
C ASN A 299 5.31 -4.72 -3.50
N VAL A 300 5.24 -5.14 -4.76
CA VAL A 300 4.89 -4.28 -5.92
C VAL A 300 3.39 -4.02 -6.06
N SER A 301 2.55 -4.75 -5.33
CA SER A 301 1.10 -4.50 -5.26
C SER A 301 0.70 -3.69 -4.02
N SER A 302 1.65 -3.44 -3.11
CA SER A 302 1.38 -2.76 -1.85
C SER A 302 1.02 -1.29 -2.06
N SER A 303 0.02 -0.81 -1.33
CA SER A 303 -0.36 0.61 -1.26
C SER A 303 0.31 1.36 -0.08
N VAL A 304 1.37 0.79 0.54
CA VAL A 304 2.14 1.41 1.65
C VAL A 304 2.40 2.91 1.50
N PRO A 305 2.81 3.43 0.32
CA PRO A 305 3.06 4.87 0.16
C PRO A 305 1.85 5.77 0.45
N CYS A 306 0.65 5.21 0.57
CA CYS A 306 -0.61 5.94 0.76
C CYS A 306 -1.11 5.99 2.21
N TYR A 307 -0.35 5.41 3.14
CA TYR A 307 -0.68 5.34 4.57
C TYR A 307 0.38 6.07 5.39
N SER A 308 0.00 6.58 6.56
CA SER A 308 0.99 7.20 7.46
C SER A 308 1.72 6.15 8.29
N LEU A 309 1.04 5.03 8.54
CA LEU A 309 1.59 3.84 9.20
C LEU A 309 1.71 2.70 8.17
N PRO A 310 2.93 2.30 7.76
CA PRO A 310 3.14 1.26 6.74
C PRO A 310 2.46 -0.08 7.06
N GLU A 311 2.36 -0.44 8.34
CA GLU A 311 1.72 -1.66 8.82
C GLU A 311 0.20 -1.75 8.53
N LEU A 312 -0.45 -0.63 8.17
CA LEU A 312 -1.88 -0.58 7.87
C LEU A 312 -2.21 -0.93 6.41
N ALA A 313 -1.21 -0.88 5.54
CA ALA A 313 -1.41 -1.03 4.11
C ALA A 313 -1.98 -2.43 3.78
N PRO A 314 -3.02 -2.51 2.93
CA PRO A 314 -3.59 -3.77 2.47
C PRO A 314 -2.67 -4.74 1.77
#